data_AF-A0A3N2IKS1-F1
#
_entry.id   AF-A0A3N2IKS1-F1
#
_cell.length_a   1.000
_cell.length_b   1.000
_cell.length_c   1.000
_cell.angle_alpha   90.00
_cell.angle_beta   90.00
_cell.angle_gamma   90.00
#
_symmetry.space_group_name_H-M   'P 1'
#
loop_
_entity.id
_entity.type
_entity.pdbx_description
1 polymer ?
#
loop_
_entity_poly.entity_id
_entity_poly.type
_entity_poly.pdbx_seq_one_letter_code
_entity_poly.pdbx_strand_id
1 'polypeptide(L)' 'MPPARKARTASFRRDDALARALASTRLEGGTLSPEQQALIAAYQAGDITADDVADQTVTAARAPR' A
#
# COMPACT_ATOMS: atom_id res chain seq x y z
N MET A 1 4.24 39.84 9.17
CA MET A 1 4.05 38.90 8.04
C MET A 1 4.32 37.48 8.53
N PRO A 2 3.36 36.55 8.47
CA PRO A 2 3.66 35.14 8.78
C PRO A 2 4.39 34.48 7.59
N PRO A 3 5.35 33.57 7.84
CA PRO A 3 6.10 32.93 6.76
C PRO A 3 5.19 31.97 5.98
N ALA A 4 5.29 32.00 4.66
CA ALA A 4 4.62 31.06 3.77
C ALA A 4 5.00 29.63 4.16
N ARG A 5 4.05 28.88 4.72
CA ARG A 5 4.17 27.42 4.85
C ARG A 5 4.35 26.89 3.44
N LYS A 6 5.57 26.48 3.09
CA LYS A 6 5.85 25.69 1.89
C LYS A 6 4.95 24.47 1.96
N ALA A 7 3.85 24.48 1.20
CA ALA A 7 3.05 23.30 0.96
C ALA A 7 3.95 22.34 0.18
N ARG A 8 4.70 21.51 0.91
CA ARG A 8 5.47 20.41 0.34
C ARG A 8 4.43 19.36 -0.02
N THR A 9 3.79 19.53 -1.18
CA THR A 9 2.97 18.51 -1.80
C THR A 9 3.91 17.37 -2.18
N ALA A 10 4.19 16.49 -1.22
CA ALA A 10 4.81 15.22 -1.52
C ALA A 10 3.82 14.49 -2.44
N SER A 11 4.14 14.48 -3.73
CA SER A 11 3.52 13.57 -4.68
C SER A 11 3.92 12.16 -4.24
N PHE A 12 3.15 11.56 -3.33
CA PHE A 12 3.33 10.17 -2.96
C PHE A 12 3.06 9.32 -4.20
N ARG A 13 4.13 8.80 -4.79
CA ARG A 13 4.03 7.83 -5.88
C ARG A 13 3.69 6.47 -5.28
N ARG A 14 2.94 5.65 -6.02
CA ARG A 14 2.52 4.32 -5.56
C ARG A 14 3.71 3.48 -5.08
N ASP A 15 4.83 3.57 -5.79
CA ASP A 15 6.08 2.87 -5.45
C ASP A 15 6.63 3.26 -4.08
N ASP A 16 6.59 4.54 -3.70
CA ASP A 16 7.09 5.01 -2.40
C ASP A 16 6.23 4.49 -1.24
N ALA A 17 4.92 4.47 -1.44
CA ALA A 17 3.98 3.94 -0.45
C ALA A 17 4.17 2.42 -0.28
N LEU A 18 4.30 1.68 -1.39
CA LEU A 18 4.54 0.25 -1.38
C LEU A 18 5.89 -0.10 -0.75
N ALA A 19 6.96 0.62 -1.09
CA ALA A 19 8.28 0.40 -0.51
C ALA A 19 8.25 0.51 1.03
N ARG A 20 7.53 1.51 1.56
CA ARG A 20 7.35 1.69 3.02
C ARG A 20 6.52 0.58 3.64
N ALA A 21 5.42 0.20 3.02
CA ALA A 21 4.57 -0.89 3.50
C ALA A 21 5.35 -2.22 3.57
N LEU A 22 6.06 -2.57 2.50
CA LEU A 22 6.90 -3.78 2.42
C LEU A 22 8.02 -3.77 3.45
N ALA A 23 8.69 -2.62 3.64
CA ALA A 23 9.72 -2.47 4.66
C ALA A 23 9.14 -2.71 6.07
N SER A 24 7.99 -2.11 6.37
CA SER A 24 7.31 -2.31 7.66
C SER A 24 6.95 -3.77 7.89
N THR A 25 6.38 -4.46 6.90
CA THR A 25 6.03 -5.90 7.04
C THR A 25 7.26 -6.75 7.32
N ARG A 26 8.38 -6.50 6.63
CA ARG A 26 9.63 -7.25 6.84
C ARG A 26 10.26 -6.99 8.20
N LEU A 27 10.19 -5.75 8.72
CA LEU A 27 10.71 -5.40 10.04
C LEU A 27 10.03 -6.21 11.15
N GLU A 28 8.74 -6.50 11.01
CA GLU A 28 7.98 -7.33 11.93
C GLU A 28 8.15 -8.85 11.68
N GLY A 29 9.06 -9.25 10.79
CA GLY A 29 9.25 -10.65 10.40
C GLY A 29 8.11 -11.23 9.55
N GLY A 30 7.20 -10.38 9.07
CA GLY A 30 6.10 -10.78 8.22
C GLY A 30 6.57 -11.16 6.81
N THR A 31 5.89 -12.14 6.22
CA THR A 31 6.04 -12.48 4.80
C THR A 31 4.70 -12.32 4.10
N LEU A 32 4.74 -11.92 2.83
CA LEU A 32 3.53 -11.77 2.03
C LEU A 32 3.15 -13.10 1.40
N SER A 33 1.86 -13.43 1.46
CA SER A 33 1.32 -14.56 0.69
C SER A 33 1.44 -14.29 -0.83
N PRO A 34 1.43 -15.34 -1.67
CA PRO A 34 1.43 -15.16 -3.12
C PRO A 34 0.27 -14.28 -3.63
N GLU A 35 -0.90 -14.39 -3.01
CA GLU A 35 -2.07 -13.57 -3.32
C GLU A 35 -1.85 -12.09 -3.01
N GLN A 36 -1.27 -11.78 -1.83
CA GLN A 36 -0.91 -10.40 -1.47
C GLN A 36 0.15 -9.81 -2.41
N GLN A 37 1.10 -10.64 -2.88
CA GLN A 37 2.09 -10.21 -3.87
C GLN A 37 1.44 -9.88 -5.22
N ALA A 38 0.47 -10.69 -5.67
CA ALA A 38 -0.28 -10.44 -6.90
C ALA A 38 -1.11 -9.14 -6.81
N LEU A 39 -1.77 -8.89 -5.67
CA LEU A 39 -2.51 -7.65 -5.42
C LEU A 39 -1.61 -6.41 -5.48
N ILE A 40 -0.44 -6.47 -4.84
CA ILE A 40 0.54 -5.38 -4.88
C ILE A 40 1.03 -5.12 -6.31
N ALA A 41 1.30 -6.18 -7.09
CA ALA A 41 1.74 -6.04 -8.47
C ALA A 41 0.67 -5.38 -9.35
N ALA A 42 -0.60 -5.78 -9.22
CA ALA A 42 -1.71 -5.16 -9.96
C ALA A 42 -1.91 -3.68 -9.59
N TYR A 43 -1.79 -3.33 -8.31
CA TYR A 43 -1.86 -1.94 -7.86
C TYR A 43 -0.70 -1.09 -8.38
N GLN A 44 0.51 -1.68 -8.39
CA GLN A 44 1.71 -1.02 -8.90
C GLN A 44 1.63 -0.77 -10.41
N ALA A 45 1.15 -1.75 -11.18
CA ALA A 45 0.86 -1.61 -12.61
C ALA A 45 -0.26 -0.59 -12.89
N GLY A 46 -1.12 -0.35 -11.89
CA GLY A 46 -2.25 0.56 -11.97
C GLY A 46 -3.50 -0.06 -12.56
N ASP A 47 -3.54 -1.38 -12.64
CA ASP A 47 -4.69 -2.17 -13.06
C ASP A 47 -5.83 -2.12 -12.02
N ILE A 48 -5.48 -1.89 -10.75
CA ILE A 48 -6.42 -1.73 -9.64
C ILE A 48 -6.09 -0.48 -8.80
N THR A 49 -7.08 0.01 -8.06
CA THR A 49 -6.95 1.16 -7.15
C THR A 49 -6.52 0.75 -5.75
N ALA A 50 -6.21 1.73 -4.90
CA ALA A 50 -5.89 1.46 -3.50
C ALA A 50 -7.12 0.94 -2.72
N ASP A 51 -8.32 1.39 -3.08
CA ASP A 51 -9.57 0.95 -2.48
C ASP A 51 -9.84 -0.52 -2.83
N ASP A 52 -9.58 -0.93 -4.09
CA ASP A 52 -9.69 -2.34 -4.50
C ASP A 52 -8.76 -3.26 -3.69
N VAL A 53 -7.54 -2.80 -3.40
CA VAL A 53 -6.60 -3.54 -2.53
C VAL A 53 -7.15 -3.63 -1.12
N ALA A 54 -7.66 -2.53 -0.57
CA ALA A 54 -8.21 -2.50 0.80
C ALA A 54 -9.41 -3.46 0.94
N ASP A 55 -10.35 -3.41 0.01
CA ASP A 55 -11.56 -4.24 0.01
C ASP A 55 -11.24 -5.73 -0.10
N GLN A 56 -10.29 -6.10 -0.97
CA GLN A 56 -9.87 -7.50 -1.13
C GLN A 56 -9.11 -8.00 0.11
N THR A 57 -8.27 -7.16 0.73
CA THR A 57 -7.54 -7.53 1.95
C THR A 57 -8.49 -7.70 3.14
N VAL A 58 -9.49 -6.83 3.28
CA VAL A 58 -10.52 -6.92 4.34
C VAL A 58 -11.43 -8.13 4.13
N THR A 59 -11.79 -8.43 2.88
CA THR A 59 -12.62 -9.59 2.53
C THR A 59 -11.88 -10.90 2.81
N ALA A 60 -10.60 -11.00 2.45
CA ALA A 60 -9.76 -12.16 2.75
C ALA A 60 -9.61 -12.42 4.26
N ALA A 61 -9.54 -11.35 5.08
CA ALA A 61 -9.50 -11.47 6.54
C ALA A 61 -10.83 -11.93 7.16
N ARG A 62 -11.95 -11.81 6.44
CA ARG A 62 -13.30 -12.18 6.89
C ARG A 62 -13.74 -13.57 6.43
N ALA A 63 -13.01 -14.21 5.52
CA ALA A 63 -13.34 -15.56 5.08
C ALA A 63 -13.18 -16.56 6.25
N PRO A 64 -14.20 -17.37 6.59
CA PRO A 64 -14.10 -18.37 7.65
C PRO A 64 -13.04 -19.42 7.28
N ARG A 65 -12.16 -19.72 8.24
CA ARG A 65 -11.19 -20.81 8.17
C ARG A 65 -11.86 -22.18 8.27
#